data_AF-A0AAD7SJ75-F1
#
_entry.id   AF-A0AAD7SJ75-F1
#
_cell.length_a   1.000
_cell.length_b   1.000
_cell.length_c   1.000
_cell.angle_alpha   90.00
_cell.angle_beta   90.00
_cell.angle_gamma   90.00
#
_symmetry.space_group_name_H-M   'P 1'
#
loop_
_entity.id
_entity.type
_entity.pdbx_description
1 polymer ?
#
loop_
_entity_poly.entity_id
_entity_poly.type
_entity_poly.pdbx_seq_one_letter_code
_entity_poly.pdbx_strand_id
1 'polypeptide(L)'
;MLAIEGNGDRKLSPTPEISNAMLYDMLTKISENMDDLKEIRKTMALVEEELTSVLAWMTEVEERVSSLEDAEARLEANPPITNSQLNELKDRLAEAEDRSRRNNLRIVGIPEGKENNNMIMSE
;
A
#
# COMPACT_ATOMS: atom_id res chain seq x y z
N MET A 1 30.18 -7.19 100.37
CA MET A 1 30.46 -6.06 99.46
C MET A 1 31.74 -6.42 98.73
N LEU A 2 31.78 -6.88 97.48
CA LEU A 2 30.86 -6.89 96.34
C LEU A 2 30.54 -8.34 95.89
N ALA A 3 29.30 -8.60 95.49
CA ALA A 3 28.93 -9.81 94.76
C ALA A 3 29.34 -9.65 93.30
N ILE A 4 30.08 -10.62 92.77
CA ILE A 4 30.36 -10.75 91.34
C ILE A 4 29.12 -11.42 90.74
N GLU A 5 28.18 -10.60 90.24
CA GLU A 5 27.03 -11.10 89.50
C GLU A 5 27.50 -11.69 88.18
N GLY A 6 26.98 -12.88 87.90
CA GLY A 6 27.38 -13.73 86.80
C GLY A 6 27.28 -13.02 85.46
N ASN A 7 28.33 -13.19 84.67
CA ASN A 7 28.31 -12.99 83.23
C ASN A 7 27.36 -14.05 82.65
N GLY A 8 26.06 -13.76 82.72
CA GLY A 8 25.01 -14.57 82.14
C GLY A 8 25.29 -14.73 80.66
N ASP A 9 25.28 -15.99 80.21
CA ASP A 9 25.23 -16.39 78.82
C ASP A 9 24.18 -15.54 78.10
N ARG A 10 24.64 -14.44 77.48
CA ARG A 10 23.93 -13.84 76.36
C ARG A 10 24.06 -14.87 75.25
N LYS A 11 23.18 -15.88 75.27
CA LYS A 11 22.75 -16.55 74.04
C LYS A 11 22.39 -15.41 73.11
N LEU A 12 23.25 -15.15 72.12
CA LEU A 12 22.83 -14.41 70.96
C LEU A 12 21.56 -15.14 70.51
N SER A 13 20.42 -14.47 70.62
CA SER A 13 19.23 -14.88 69.90
C SER A 13 19.68 -15.17 68.47
N PRO A 14 19.22 -16.25 67.83
CA PRO A 14 19.46 -16.38 66.41
C PRO A 14 18.91 -15.09 65.80
N THR A 15 19.80 -14.27 65.25
CA THR A 15 19.39 -13.37 64.19
C THR A 15 18.55 -14.21 63.24
N PRO A 16 17.47 -13.68 62.64
CA PRO A 16 16.79 -14.41 61.58
C PRO A 16 17.77 -14.50 60.41
N GLU A 17 18.69 -15.46 60.50
CA GLU A 17 19.61 -15.86 59.47
C GLU A 17 18.70 -16.42 58.39
N ILE A 18 18.50 -15.62 57.35
CA ILE A 18 17.99 -16.15 56.10
C ILE A 18 18.91 -17.33 55.79
N SER A 19 18.36 -18.55 55.90
CA SER A 19 19.13 -19.77 55.67
C SER A 19 19.83 -19.65 54.31
N ASN A 20 21.11 -20.00 54.22
CA ASN A 20 21.86 -19.93 52.96
C ASN A 20 21.10 -20.58 51.78
N ALA A 21 20.31 -21.62 52.04
CA ALA A 21 19.43 -22.25 51.06
C ALA A 21 18.38 -21.28 50.48
N MET A 22 17.77 -20.44 51.31
CA MET A 22 16.81 -19.41 50.87
C MET A 22 17.49 -18.31 50.05
N LEU A 23 18.75 -17.95 50.39
CA LEU A 23 19.53 -17.00 49.59
C LEU A 23 19.84 -17.57 48.20
N TYR A 24 20.23 -18.85 48.11
CA TYR A 24 20.47 -19.50 46.82
C TYR A 24 19.21 -19.62 45.96
N ASP A 25 18.07 -19.96 46.56
CA ASP A 25 16.77 -19.99 45.86
C ASP A 25 16.39 -18.61 45.31
N MET A 26 16.56 -17.56 46.13
CA MET A 26 16.29 -16.18 45.72
C MET A 26 17.22 -15.72 44.60
N LEU A 27 18.52 -16.03 44.67
CA LEU A 27 19.49 -15.71 43.61
C LEU A 27 19.17 -16.45 42.30
N THR A 28 18.74 -17.70 42.38
CA THR A 28 18.36 -18.50 41.21
C THR A 28 17.15 -17.88 40.52
N LYS A 29 16.09 -17.57 41.27
CA LYS A 29 14.90 -16.88 40.74
C LYS A 29 15.22 -15.50 40.14
N ILE A 30 16.14 -14.75 40.76
CA ILE A 30 16.61 -13.48 40.18
C ILE A 30 17.32 -13.71 38.85
N SER A 31 18.15 -14.75 38.75
CA SER A 31 18.83 -15.10 37.49
C SER A 31 17.83 -15.49 36.40
N GLU A 32 16.85 -16.34 36.72
CA GLU A 32 15.79 -16.76 35.80
C GLU A 32 14.98 -15.56 35.30
N ASN A 33 14.51 -14.71 36.21
CA ASN A 33 13.78 -13.49 35.85
C ASN A 33 14.63 -12.54 34.98
N MET A 34 15.95 -12.48 35.21
CA MET A 34 16.85 -11.67 34.39
C MET A 34 16.99 -12.22 32.97
N ASP A 35 16.94 -13.53 32.79
CA ASP A 35 16.97 -14.15 31.47
C ASP A 35 15.63 -13.95 30.74
N ASP A 36 14.50 -14.11 31.43
CA ASP A 36 13.17 -13.78 30.89
C ASP A 36 13.09 -12.32 30.42
N LEU A 37 13.64 -11.38 31.21
CA LEU A 37 13.68 -9.96 30.85
C LEU A 37 14.54 -9.70 29.61
N LYS A 38 15.62 -10.47 29.38
CA LYS A 38 16.41 -10.36 28.15
C LYS A 38 15.62 -10.87 26.95
N GLU A 39 14.89 -11.97 27.10
CA GLU A 39 14.04 -12.49 26.03
C GLU A 39 12.93 -11.51 25.67
N ILE A 40 12.25 -10.94 26.67
CA ILE A 40 11.21 -9.91 26.46
C ILE A 40 11.78 -8.71 25.70
N ARG A 41 12.96 -8.23 26.07
CA ARG A 41 13.62 -7.12 25.35
C ARG A 41 13.93 -7.46 23.91
N LYS A 42 14.37 -8.69 23.65
CA LYS A 42 14.63 -9.17 22.29
C LYS A 42 13.34 -9.24 21.47
N THR A 43 12.26 -9.79 22.04
CA THR A 43 10.96 -9.84 21.35
C THR A 43 10.39 -8.45 21.11
N MET A 44 10.57 -7.52 22.03
CA MET A 44 10.12 -6.13 21.88
C MET A 44 10.84 -5.45 20.71
N ALA A 45 12.16 -5.63 20.59
CA ALA A 45 12.92 -5.08 19.47
C ALA A 45 12.44 -5.61 18.11
N LEU A 46 12.12 -6.91 18.03
CA LEU A 46 11.54 -7.50 16.81
C LEU A 46 10.15 -6.92 16.49
N VAL A 47 9.31 -6.71 17.50
CA VAL A 47 7.99 -6.08 17.30
C VAL A 47 8.14 -4.64 16.81
N GLU A 48 9.08 -3.88 17.34
CA GLU A 48 9.37 -2.51 16.88
C GLU A 48 9.85 -2.46 15.42
N GLU A 49 10.68 -3.43 15.01
CA GLU A 49 11.12 -3.59 13.63
C GLU A 49 9.94 -3.90 12.69
N GLU A 50 9.11 -4.89 13.05
CA GLU A 50 7.91 -5.25 12.27
C GLU A 50 6.91 -4.09 12.17
N LEU A 51 6.70 -3.34 13.27
CA LEU A 51 5.85 -2.15 13.25
C LEU A 51 6.40 -1.06 12.33
N THR A 52 7.71 -0.87 12.30
CA THR A 52 8.35 0.09 11.39
C THR A 52 8.15 -0.33 9.92
N SER A 53 8.25 -1.63 9.63
CA SER A 53 7.97 -2.17 8.30
C SER A 53 6.50 -1.99 7.91
N VAL A 54 5.56 -2.24 8.81
CA VAL A 54 4.12 -2.04 8.57
C VAL A 54 3.81 -0.57 8.31
N LEU A 55 4.42 0.36 9.05
CA LEU A 55 4.26 1.79 8.82
C LEU A 55 4.74 2.21 7.43
N ALA A 56 5.91 1.72 7.00
CA ALA A 56 6.43 2.00 5.66
C ALA A 56 5.50 1.48 4.55
N TRP A 57 5.00 0.24 4.72
CA TRP A 57 4.04 -0.33 3.78
C TRP A 57 2.72 0.45 3.76
N MET A 58 2.23 0.91 4.92
CA MET A 58 1.02 1.71 5.01
C MET A 58 1.17 3.06 4.29
N THR A 59 2.30 3.74 4.45
CA THR A 59 2.60 4.98 3.71
C THR A 59 2.62 4.75 2.19
N GLU A 60 3.19 3.64 1.72
CA GLU A 60 3.18 3.30 0.28
C GLU A 60 1.75 3.05 -0.22
N VAL A 61 0.93 2.34 0.57
CA VAL A 61 -0.48 2.10 0.23
C VAL A 61 -1.25 3.41 0.15
N GLU A 62 -1.07 4.32 1.12
CA GLU A 62 -1.70 5.64 1.13
C GLU A 62 -1.32 6.45 -0.13
N GLU A 63 -0.05 6.47 -0.53
CA GLU A 63 0.41 7.15 -1.74
C GLU A 63 -0.21 6.56 -3.02
N ARG A 64 -0.27 5.22 -3.10
CA ARG A 64 -0.89 4.53 -4.22
C ARG A 64 -2.39 4.78 -4.30
N VAL A 65 -3.09 4.82 -3.17
CA VAL A 65 -4.52 5.14 -3.11
C VAL A 65 -4.76 6.58 -3.54
N SER A 66 -3.99 7.54 -3.02
CA SER A 66 -4.10 8.95 -3.44
C SER A 66 -3.87 9.11 -4.95
N SER A 67 -2.89 8.40 -5.51
CA SER A 67 -2.64 8.42 -6.96
C SER A 67 -3.80 7.83 -7.78
N LEU A 68 -4.47 6.81 -7.26
CA LEU A 68 -5.64 6.19 -7.89
C LEU A 68 -6.86 7.10 -7.81
N GLU A 69 -7.11 7.73 -6.66
CA GLU A 69 -8.19 8.71 -6.47
C GLU A 69 -8.01 9.90 -7.43
N ASP A 70 -6.78 10.41 -7.57
CA ASP A 70 -6.46 11.46 -8.54
C ASP A 70 -6.70 11.01 -10.00
N ALA A 71 -6.40 9.75 -10.31
CA ALA A 71 -6.64 9.19 -11.65
C ALA A 71 -8.13 9.01 -11.93
N GLU A 72 -8.89 8.54 -10.95
CA GLU A 72 -10.34 8.41 -11.02
C GLU A 72 -11.00 9.77 -11.21
N ALA A 73 -10.64 10.78 -10.41
CA ALA A 73 -11.15 12.14 -10.57
C ALA A 73 -10.89 12.71 -11.98
N ARG A 74 -9.72 12.41 -12.58
CA ARG A 74 -9.42 12.80 -13.97
C ARG A 74 -10.29 12.07 -14.99
N LEU A 75 -10.57 10.78 -14.78
CA LEU A 75 -11.43 9.98 -15.65
C LEU A 75 -12.89 10.40 -15.54
N GLU A 76 -13.37 10.76 -14.35
CA GLU A 76 -14.72 11.28 -14.16
C GLU A 76 -14.89 12.67 -14.78
N ALA A 77 -13.89 13.54 -14.67
CA ALA A 77 -13.91 14.86 -15.28
C ALA A 77 -13.84 14.80 -16.81
N ASN A 78 -13.10 13.83 -17.37
CA ASN A 78 -12.95 13.63 -18.81
C ASN A 78 -13.21 12.17 -19.17
N PRO A 79 -14.49 11.74 -19.18
CA PRO A 79 -14.83 10.37 -19.46
C PRO A 79 -14.44 10.03 -20.90
N PRO A 80 -13.87 8.83 -21.15
CA PRO A 80 -13.56 8.40 -22.49
C PRO A 80 -14.84 8.32 -23.34
N ILE A 81 -14.67 8.51 -24.65
CA ILE A 81 -15.80 8.40 -25.57
C ILE A 81 -16.41 7.00 -25.45
N THR A 82 -17.73 6.95 -25.26
CA THR A 82 -18.42 5.66 -25.15
C THR A 82 -18.52 5.00 -26.51
N ASN A 83 -18.64 3.67 -26.54
CA ASN A 83 -18.88 2.93 -27.78
C ASN A 83 -20.15 3.41 -28.51
N SER A 84 -21.18 3.83 -27.76
CA SER A 84 -22.41 4.39 -28.33
C SER A 84 -22.14 5.70 -29.08
N GLN A 85 -21.44 6.64 -28.44
CA GLN A 85 -21.07 7.91 -29.08
C GLN A 85 -20.16 7.69 -30.29
N LEU A 86 -19.24 6.72 -30.21
CA LEU A 86 -18.36 6.34 -31.31
C LEU A 86 -19.16 5.78 -32.50
N ASN A 87 -20.14 4.91 -32.24
CA ASN A 87 -21.02 4.37 -33.28
C ASN A 87 -21.89 5.46 -33.90
N GLU A 88 -22.47 6.36 -33.10
CA GLU A 88 -23.22 7.51 -33.61
C GLU A 88 -22.35 8.39 -34.53
N LEU A 89 -21.12 8.67 -34.13
CA LEU A 89 -20.17 9.43 -34.95
C LEU A 89 -19.81 8.71 -36.25
N LYS A 90 -19.66 7.39 -36.22
CA LYS A 90 -19.44 6.58 -37.43
C LYS A 90 -20.63 6.63 -38.38
N ASP A 91 -21.85 6.51 -37.87
CA ASP A 91 -23.06 6.55 -38.69
C ASP A 91 -23.24 7.92 -39.34
N ARG A 92 -23.01 9.00 -38.58
CA ARG A 92 -23.05 10.37 -39.09
C ARG A 92 -21.98 10.63 -40.15
N LEU A 93 -20.78 10.05 -39.99
CA LEU A 93 -19.72 10.13 -40.98
C LEU A 93 -20.12 9.40 -42.27
N ALA A 94 -20.63 8.18 -42.16
CA ALA A 94 -21.10 7.40 -43.31
C ALA A 94 -22.20 8.15 -44.08
N GLU A 95 -23.19 8.71 -43.38
CA GLU A 95 -24.25 9.51 -44.01
C GLU A 95 -23.70 10.76 -44.72
N ALA A 96 -22.73 11.45 -44.11
CA ALA A 96 -22.11 12.63 -44.70
C ALA A 96 -21.34 12.29 -45.98
N GLU A 97 -20.61 11.17 -45.98
CA GLU A 97 -19.91 10.68 -47.15
C GLU A 97 -20.88 10.27 -48.27
N ASP A 98 -21.96 9.57 -47.94
CA ASP A 98 -22.99 9.17 -48.90
C ASP A 98 -23.73 10.37 -49.48
N ARG A 99 -23.99 11.40 -48.67
CA ARG A 99 -24.56 12.68 -49.16
C ARG A 99 -23.59 13.40 -50.09
N SER A 100 -22.30 13.41 -49.77
CA SER A 100 -21.27 14.03 -50.61
C SER A 100 -21.11 13.31 -51.96
N ARG A 101 -21.20 11.98 -51.98
CA ARG A 101 -21.05 11.15 -53.19
C ARG A 101 -22.35 10.96 -53.98
N ARG A 102 -23.50 11.37 -53.45
CA ARG A 102 -24.84 11.06 -53.99
C ARG A 102 -25.03 11.44 -55.47
N ASN A 103 -24.38 12.52 -55.91
CA ASN A 103 -24.46 13.01 -57.28
C ASN A 103 -23.20 12.70 -58.10
N ASN A 104 -22.22 12.00 -57.53
CA ASN A 104 -20.98 11.66 -58.21
C ASN A 104 -21.20 10.37 -59.00
N LEU A 105 -21.19 10.49 -60.33
CA LEU A 105 -21.20 9.33 -61.21
C LEU A 105 -19.79 8.74 -61.29
N ARG A 106 -19.65 7.46 -60.94
CA ARG A 106 -18.42 6.71 -61.12
C ARG A 106 -18.56 5.79 -62.33
N ILE A 107 -18.00 6.19 -63.45
CA ILE A 107 -18.00 5.40 -64.68
C ILE A 107 -16.75 4.53 -64.69
N VAL A 108 -16.92 3.21 -64.86
CA VAL A 108 -15.83 2.23 -64.80
C VAL A 108 -15.78 1.46 -66.13
N GLY A 109 -14.58 1.22 -66.66
CA GLY A 109 -14.41 0.47 -67.92
C GLY A 109 -14.42 1.30 -69.19
N ILE A 110 -14.31 2.64 -69.09
CA ILE A 110 -14.03 3.48 -70.27
C ILE A 110 -12.52 3.47 -70.54
N PRO A 111 -12.06 3.03 -71.74
CA PRO A 111 -10.65 3.12 -72.12
C PRO A 111 -10.23 4.59 -72.30
N GLU A 112 -9.10 4.96 -71.71
CA GLU A 112 -8.55 6.32 -71.74
C GLU A 112 -8.20 6.77 -73.18
N GLY A 113 -8.28 8.08 -73.45
CA GLY A 113 -7.82 8.68 -74.72
C GLY A 113 -8.81 8.62 -75.89
N LYS A 114 -10.09 8.33 -75.63
CA LYS A 114 -11.18 8.38 -76.63
C LYS A 114 -12.12 9.58 -76.46
N GLU A 115 -11.74 10.55 -75.66
CA GLU A 115 -12.51 11.77 -75.44
C GLU A 115 -12.41 12.68 -76.67
N ASN A 116 -13.55 13.02 -77.27
CA ASN A 116 -13.60 13.97 -78.37
C ASN A 116 -13.52 15.40 -77.82
N ASN A 117 -12.77 16.28 -78.50
CA ASN A 117 -12.46 17.65 -78.06
C ASN A 117 -13.65 18.64 -78.20
N ASN A 118 -14.90 18.18 -78.08
CA ASN A 118 -16.08 19.01 -78.34
C ASN A 118 -16.57 19.67 -77.04
N MET A 119 -15.99 20.82 -76.72
CA MET A 119 -16.44 21.69 -75.63
C MET A 119 -17.60 22.56 -76.12
N ILE A 120 -18.83 22.24 -75.71
CA ILE A 120 -19.99 23.09 -75.99
C ILE A 120 -19.97 24.23 -74.96
N MET A 121 -19.60 25.44 -75.41
CA MET A 121 -19.80 26.67 -74.64
C MET A 121 -21.30 27.01 -74.73
N SER A 122 -22.03 26.93 -73.61
CA SER A 122 -23.39 27.47 -73.52
C SER A 122 -23.33 28.98 -73.28
N GLU A 123 -24.04 29.73 -74.11
CA GLU A 123 -24.24 31.19 -74.06
C GLU A 123 -25.16 31.62 -72.91
#